data_AF-E6LHS2-F1
#
_entry.id   AF-E6LHS2-F1
#
_cell.length_a   1.000
_cell.length_b   1.000
_cell.length_c   1.000
_cell.angle_alpha   90.00
_cell.angle_beta   90.00
_cell.angle_gamma   90.00
#
_symmetry.space_group_name_H-M   'P 1'
#
loop_
_entity.id
_entity.type
_entity.pdbx_description
1 polymer ?
#
loop_
_entity_poly.entity_id
_entity_poly.type
_entity_poly.pdbx_seq_one_letter_code
_entity_poly.pdbx_strand_id
1 'polypeptide(L)'
;LSFSISYDILRIQGGMCMQKLLAINKMTVLFSSEWTEKTPYPYGEGLYASIHTLPDQLIGKKTMTFAMYYASEGVENLALTVASRFVEAVKRFPATNERVVLQTDDTYQLKHVPVSIALETLVQSLFSADASDLVQEVASWVDQEWLPTDAVLAYRGEATKPLLANGTYGKRSYFTAQQADLPSLKDQLVLTSELYQFAPYVYAGTIGFLPELDRDSYQVFHECFGKFVYSVTLQKDGGTIPLLWPDYLYHKPEGHLEFGVLAADEAERFAPFVEWSAGDEVTIEIRAEGFQDIVLKTKLKQPLKGSNQLQKNTLLLGEDLCYQITDDELWSEIEQQRAQVALVTPKREKVTVDASNATVANRQVIVSGVTDYPGRYQFSVTSPRFGTLLQVFRVVREK
;
A
#
# COMPACT_ATOMS: atom_id res chain seq x y z
N LEU A 1 1.70 31.53 12.56
CA LEU A 1 0.35 32.15 12.55
C LEU A 1 -0.47 31.44 13.61
N SER A 2 -0.64 32.07 14.77
CA SER A 2 -1.42 31.53 15.89
C SER A 2 -2.91 31.74 15.61
N PHE A 3 -3.66 30.65 15.45
CA PHE A 3 -5.11 30.68 15.37
C PHE A 3 -5.70 30.38 16.74
N SER A 4 -6.54 31.29 17.27
CA SER A 4 -7.39 31.01 18.43
C SER A 4 -8.78 30.65 17.91
N ILE A 5 -9.26 29.44 18.22
CA ILE A 5 -10.68 29.11 18.13
C ILE A 5 -11.31 29.55 19.45
N SER A 6 -12.05 30.66 19.43
CA SER A 6 -12.81 31.12 20.60
C SER A 6 -14.19 30.48 20.59
N TYR A 7 -14.48 29.67 21.61
CA TYR A 7 -15.79 29.07 21.83
C TYR A 7 -16.59 29.93 22.82
N ASP A 8 -17.30 30.94 22.32
CA ASP A 8 -18.20 31.72 23.19
C ASP A 8 -19.56 31.03 23.29
N ILE A 9 -19.79 30.32 24.39
CA ILE A 9 -21.11 29.79 24.77
C ILE A 9 -21.89 30.95 25.39
N LEU A 10 -22.63 31.69 24.58
CA LEU A 10 -23.61 32.67 25.08
C LEU A 10 -24.90 31.93 25.49
N ARG A 11 -24.99 31.55 26.78
CA ARG A 11 -26.28 31.18 27.41
C ARG A 11 -27.05 32.46 27.72
N ILE A 12 -28.03 32.79 26.89
CA ILE A 12 -28.98 33.86 27.23
C ILE A 12 -30.08 33.24 28.10
N GLN A 13 -30.22 33.70 29.35
CA GLN A 13 -31.27 33.26 30.26
C GLN A 13 -32.63 33.80 29.81
N GLY A 14 -33.53 32.89 29.43
CA GLY A 14 -34.95 33.18 29.18
C GLY A 14 -35.48 32.41 27.97
N GLY A 15 -35.79 31.12 28.15
CA GLY A 15 -36.26 30.24 27.05
C GLY A 15 -35.09 29.63 26.27
N MET A 16 -35.11 28.32 26.01
CA MET A 16 -33.96 27.47 25.65
C MET A 16 -33.43 27.63 24.21
N CYS A 17 -33.21 28.84 23.72
CA CYS A 17 -32.55 29.04 22.44
C CYS A 17 -31.04 28.79 22.57
N MET A 18 -30.56 27.60 22.16
CA MET A 18 -29.12 27.31 22.11
C MET A 18 -28.57 27.89 20.80
N GLN A 19 -27.60 28.80 20.90
CA GLN A 19 -26.87 29.36 19.75
C GLN A 19 -25.42 28.87 19.76
N LYS A 20 -24.90 28.53 18.60
CA LYS A 20 -23.55 27.99 18.42
C LYS A 20 -22.86 28.69 17.25
N LEU A 21 -21.63 29.15 17.47
CA LEU A 21 -20.81 29.77 16.44
C LEU A 21 -19.85 28.75 15.86
N LEU A 22 -19.84 28.59 14.53
CA LEU A 22 -18.83 27.83 13.81
C LEU A 22 -17.90 28.79 13.08
N ALA A 23 -16.63 28.80 13.45
CA ALA A 23 -15.60 29.62 12.81
C ALA A 23 -14.52 28.70 12.23
N ILE A 24 -14.50 28.57 10.90
CA ILE A 24 -13.54 27.72 10.18
C ILE A 24 -13.00 28.52 8.98
N ASN A 25 -11.67 28.63 8.92
CA ASN A 25 -10.96 29.50 7.99
C ASN A 25 -11.50 30.95 8.01
N LYS A 26 -11.86 31.54 6.87
CA LYS A 26 -12.40 32.91 6.75
C LYS A 26 -13.94 32.99 6.86
N MET A 27 -14.60 31.87 7.13
CA MET A 27 -16.06 31.81 7.25
C MET A 27 -16.46 31.69 8.72
N THR A 28 -17.47 32.45 9.11
CA THR A 28 -18.04 32.40 10.44
C THR A 28 -19.56 32.37 10.31
N VAL A 29 -20.18 31.34 10.88
CA VAL A 29 -21.62 31.10 10.76
C VAL A 29 -22.19 30.89 12.15
N LEU A 30 -23.24 31.64 12.49
CA LEU A 30 -24.02 31.43 13.70
C LEU A 30 -25.16 30.47 13.38
N PHE A 31 -25.31 29.44 14.22
CA PHE A 31 -26.40 28.48 14.17
C PHE A 31 -27.26 28.58 15.42
N SER A 32 -28.55 28.26 15.29
CA SER A 32 -29.51 28.21 16.39
C SER A 32 -30.50 27.06 16.23
N SER A 33 -30.94 26.48 17.34
CA SER A 33 -32.03 25.50 17.37
C SER A 33 -33.43 26.12 17.17
N GLU A 34 -33.52 27.45 17.12
CA GLU A 34 -34.78 28.18 16.96
C GLU A 34 -34.59 29.35 16.00
N TRP A 35 -35.67 29.81 15.38
CA TRP A 35 -35.61 30.98 14.52
C TRP A 35 -35.30 32.23 15.36
N THR A 36 -34.33 33.04 14.92
CA THR A 36 -34.04 34.35 15.52
C THR A 36 -33.71 35.37 14.44
N GLU A 37 -33.76 36.67 14.77
CA GLU A 37 -33.33 37.73 13.86
C GLU A 37 -31.87 37.59 13.41
N LYS A 38 -31.01 36.94 14.21
CA LYS A 38 -29.59 36.71 13.90
C LYS A 38 -29.35 35.42 13.10
N THR A 39 -30.31 34.50 13.10
CA THR A 39 -30.27 33.21 12.39
C THR A 39 -31.58 33.00 11.64
N PRO A 40 -31.87 33.80 10.60
CA PRO A 40 -33.19 33.80 9.98
C PRO A 40 -33.40 32.68 8.96
N TYR A 41 -32.35 31.96 8.55
CA TYR A 41 -32.41 31.01 7.44
C TYR A 41 -32.50 29.56 7.95
N PRO A 42 -33.51 28.77 7.54
CA PRO A 42 -33.58 27.35 7.91
C PRO A 42 -32.39 26.55 7.39
N TYR A 43 -31.91 25.59 8.18
CA TYR A 43 -30.80 24.69 7.84
C TYR A 43 -31.03 23.30 8.45
N GLY A 44 -31.58 22.36 7.68
CA GLY A 44 -31.90 21.01 8.20
C GLY A 44 -33.06 21.00 9.21
N GLU A 45 -33.26 19.86 9.88
CA GLU A 45 -34.35 19.70 10.84
C GLU A 45 -34.07 20.46 12.14
N GLY A 46 -34.89 21.49 12.43
CA GLY A 46 -34.86 22.21 13.71
C GLY A 46 -33.63 23.09 13.92
N LEU A 47 -32.93 23.47 12.87
CA LEU A 47 -31.74 24.31 12.93
C LEU A 47 -31.87 25.50 11.96
N TYR A 48 -31.28 26.63 12.34
CA TYR A 48 -31.28 27.88 11.60
C TYR A 48 -29.87 28.48 11.56
N ALA A 49 -29.54 29.19 10.49
CA ALA A 49 -28.23 29.78 10.23
C ALA A 49 -28.30 31.30 9.98
N SER A 50 -27.19 31.99 10.20
CA SER A 50 -27.02 33.42 9.90
C SER A 50 -26.77 33.72 8.42
N ILE A 51 -26.47 32.71 7.60
CA ILE A 51 -26.18 32.83 6.17
C ILE A 51 -27.17 31.98 5.38
N HIS A 52 -27.70 32.54 4.28
CA HIS A 52 -28.71 31.89 3.46
C HIS A 52 -28.17 30.72 2.64
N THR A 53 -26.99 30.90 2.05
CA THR A 53 -26.35 29.91 1.17
C THR A 53 -25.10 29.39 1.85
N LEU A 54 -25.20 28.18 2.39
CA LEU A 54 -24.08 27.49 3.03
C LEU A 54 -23.45 26.49 2.06
N PRO A 55 -22.13 26.25 2.18
CA PRO A 55 -21.47 25.14 1.50
C PRO A 55 -21.96 23.80 2.07
N ASP A 56 -21.99 22.76 1.25
CA ASP A 56 -22.49 21.45 1.68
C ASP A 56 -21.44 20.69 2.50
N GLN A 57 -20.17 20.96 2.24
CA GLN A 57 -19.06 20.23 2.83
C GLN A 57 -17.86 21.13 3.06
N LEU A 58 -17.04 20.70 4.02
CA LEU A 58 -15.71 21.22 4.25
C LEU A 58 -14.70 20.16 3.81
N ILE A 59 -13.66 20.60 3.12
CA ILE A 59 -12.52 19.74 2.82
C ILE A 59 -11.27 20.30 3.47
N GLY A 60 -10.27 19.44 3.61
CA GLY A 60 -8.92 19.85 3.96
C GLY A 60 -7.95 18.72 3.72
N LYS A 61 -6.77 18.87 4.29
CA LYS A 61 -5.71 17.86 4.24
C LYS A 61 -5.30 17.47 5.67
N LYS A 62 -5.05 16.19 5.89
CA LYS A 62 -4.57 15.68 7.18
C LYS A 62 -3.40 14.72 7.00
N THR A 63 -2.45 14.76 7.92
CA THR A 63 -1.47 13.69 8.06
C THR A 63 -2.10 12.56 8.88
N MET A 64 -2.19 11.36 8.30
CA MET A 64 -2.83 10.20 8.92
C MET A 64 -1.80 9.09 9.13
N THR A 65 -1.87 8.37 10.24
CA THR A 65 -1.18 7.08 10.33
C THR A 65 -1.79 6.10 9.34
N PHE A 66 -1.03 5.08 8.92
CA PHE A 66 -1.59 4.02 8.07
C PHE A 66 -2.80 3.35 8.74
N ALA A 67 -2.77 3.15 10.07
CA ALA A 67 -3.90 2.60 10.81
C ALA A 67 -5.16 3.48 10.66
N MET A 68 -5.03 4.81 10.80
CA MET A 68 -6.15 5.73 10.58
C MET A 68 -6.62 5.74 9.13
N TYR A 69 -5.69 5.71 8.18
CA TYR A 69 -6.01 5.75 6.75
C TYR A 69 -6.76 4.50 6.28
N TYR A 70 -6.41 3.33 6.81
CA TYR A 70 -7.02 2.06 6.43
C TYR A 70 -8.10 1.56 7.40
N ALA A 71 -8.41 2.25 8.51
CA ALA A 71 -9.38 1.80 9.51
C ALA A 71 -10.69 1.26 8.90
N SER A 72 -11.28 2.00 7.96
CA SER A 72 -12.51 1.62 7.24
C SER A 72 -12.41 0.34 6.37
N GLU A 73 -11.21 -0.18 6.17
CA GLU A 73 -10.93 -1.40 5.40
C GLU A 73 -10.77 -2.63 6.31
N GLY A 74 -11.09 -2.51 7.61
CA GLY A 74 -11.12 -3.63 8.57
C GLY A 74 -9.75 -4.01 9.12
N VAL A 75 -8.77 -3.11 9.04
CA VAL A 75 -7.37 -3.38 9.46
C VAL A 75 -6.99 -2.68 10.75
N GLU A 76 -7.97 -2.16 11.49
CA GLU A 76 -7.80 -1.42 12.74
C GLU A 76 -7.03 -2.18 13.83
N ASN A 77 -7.07 -3.52 13.81
CA ASN A 77 -6.38 -4.37 14.76
C ASN A 77 -5.03 -4.91 14.26
N LEU A 78 -4.62 -4.57 13.03
CA LEU A 78 -3.34 -5.05 12.49
C LEU A 78 -2.18 -4.18 12.98
N ALA A 79 -1.09 -4.83 13.40
CA ALA A 79 0.16 -4.15 13.65
C ALA A 79 0.78 -3.67 12.33
N LEU A 80 0.64 -2.38 12.04
CA LEU A 80 1.20 -1.71 10.85
C LEU A 80 2.58 -1.10 11.14
N THR A 81 3.45 -1.90 11.74
CA THR A 81 4.86 -1.57 12.02
C THR A 81 5.79 -2.26 11.03
N VAL A 82 6.93 -1.61 10.75
CA VAL A 82 7.99 -2.20 9.94
C VAL A 82 8.54 -3.45 10.63
N ALA A 83 8.64 -4.55 9.88
CA ALA A 83 9.24 -5.77 10.38
C ALA A 83 10.71 -5.52 10.76
N SER A 84 11.15 -6.09 11.88
CA SER A 84 12.48 -5.84 12.49
C SER A 84 13.63 -5.98 11.49
N ARG A 85 13.57 -6.97 10.59
CA ARG A 85 14.55 -7.21 9.51
C ARG A 85 14.72 -6.04 8.54
N PHE A 86 13.71 -5.19 8.38
CA PHE A 86 13.72 -4.08 7.44
C PHE A 86 14.05 -2.74 8.08
N VAL A 87 14.04 -2.62 9.41
CA VAL A 87 14.26 -1.35 10.14
C VAL A 87 15.54 -0.62 9.68
N GLU A 88 16.65 -1.34 9.53
CA GLU A 88 17.91 -0.74 9.06
C GLU A 88 17.91 -0.43 7.55
N ALA A 89 17.17 -1.21 6.75
CA ALA A 89 17.07 -0.99 5.31
C ALA A 89 16.24 0.26 5.00
N VAL A 90 15.10 0.45 5.66
CA VAL A 90 14.21 1.61 5.43
C VAL A 90 14.84 2.94 5.83
N LYS A 91 15.78 2.94 6.79
CA LYS A 91 16.59 4.13 7.13
C LYS A 91 17.55 4.52 6.01
N ARG A 92 18.06 3.55 5.26
CA ARG A 92 18.99 3.77 4.13
C ARG A 92 18.27 4.05 2.82
N PHE A 93 17.08 3.49 2.67
CA PHE A 93 16.25 3.56 1.48
C PHE A 93 14.84 4.02 1.85
N PRO A 94 14.66 5.34 2.11
CA PRO A 94 13.36 5.89 2.48
C PRO A 94 12.35 5.75 1.32
N ALA A 95 11.07 5.93 1.65
CA ALA A 95 10.01 5.95 0.65
C ALA A 95 10.29 6.99 -0.42
N THR A 96 10.06 6.62 -1.68
CA THR A 96 10.30 7.52 -2.81
C THR A 96 9.22 8.58 -2.94
N ASN A 97 8.00 8.26 -2.51
CA ASN A 97 6.90 9.21 -2.48
C ASN A 97 6.97 10.04 -1.20
N GLU A 98 7.00 11.37 -1.34
CA GLU A 98 7.16 12.31 -0.24
C GLU A 98 6.00 12.33 0.76
N ARG A 99 4.84 11.75 0.40
CA ARG A 99 3.69 11.62 1.29
C ARG A 99 3.90 10.52 2.32
N VAL A 100 4.69 9.50 2.01
CA VAL A 100 4.92 8.35 2.88
C VAL A 100 6.09 8.66 3.83
N VAL A 101 5.82 8.73 5.13
CA VAL A 101 6.83 9.10 6.14
C VAL A 101 6.93 8.07 7.24
N LEU A 102 8.14 7.53 7.43
CA LEU A 102 8.48 6.66 8.55
C LEU A 102 8.64 7.48 9.84
N GLN A 103 7.96 7.08 10.89
CA GLN A 103 8.04 7.67 12.22
C GLN A 103 9.13 7.00 13.07
N THR A 104 9.42 7.57 14.24
CA THR A 104 10.43 7.05 15.17
C THR A 104 10.05 5.73 15.84
N ASP A 105 8.77 5.38 15.83
CA ASP A 105 8.21 4.13 16.37
C ASP A 105 8.03 3.05 15.29
N ASP A 106 8.71 3.20 14.14
CA ASP A 106 8.66 2.29 13.00
C ASP A 106 7.28 2.15 12.35
N THR A 107 6.37 3.11 12.57
CA THR A 107 5.08 3.22 11.87
C THR A 107 5.16 4.17 10.67
N TYR A 108 4.25 4.02 9.70
CA TYR A 108 4.14 4.95 8.58
C TYR A 108 2.96 5.91 8.73
N GLN A 109 3.16 7.12 8.24
CA GLN A 109 2.13 8.13 8.04
C GLN A 109 2.03 8.52 6.56
N LEU A 110 0.83 8.89 6.14
CA LEU A 110 0.55 9.56 4.87
C LEU A 110 0.29 11.04 5.13
N LYS A 111 1.13 11.90 4.57
CA LYS A 111 0.93 13.35 4.58
C LYS A 111 -0.10 13.78 3.56
N HIS A 112 -0.73 14.90 3.86
CA HIS A 112 -1.64 15.60 2.96
C HIS A 112 -2.75 14.69 2.40
N VAL A 113 -3.29 13.79 3.22
CA VAL A 113 -4.46 12.97 2.83
C VAL A 113 -5.65 13.91 2.72
N PRO A 114 -6.32 13.97 1.55
CA PRO A 114 -7.53 14.75 1.39
C PRO A 114 -8.63 14.17 2.26
N VAL A 115 -9.27 15.03 3.06
CA VAL A 115 -10.32 14.66 3.99
C VAL A 115 -11.52 15.57 3.77
N SER A 116 -12.72 15.06 4.03
CA SER A 116 -13.95 15.81 3.85
C SER A 116 -14.95 15.52 4.97
N ILE A 117 -15.78 16.49 5.31
CA ILE A 117 -16.91 16.32 6.23
C ILE A 117 -18.12 17.06 5.68
N ALA A 118 -19.29 16.44 5.77
CA ALA A 118 -20.55 17.12 5.46
C ALA A 118 -20.79 18.22 6.50
N LEU A 119 -21.17 19.42 6.06
CA LEU A 119 -21.43 20.54 6.97
C LEU A 119 -22.56 20.19 7.95
N GLU A 120 -23.58 19.45 7.51
CA GLU A 120 -24.66 18.98 8.37
C GLU A 120 -24.12 18.16 9.55
N THR A 121 -23.27 17.16 9.28
CA THR A 121 -22.62 16.35 10.32
C THR A 121 -21.84 17.21 11.30
N LEU A 122 -21.07 18.18 10.78
CA LEU A 122 -20.27 19.07 11.62
C LEU A 122 -21.15 19.99 12.47
N VAL A 123 -22.23 20.54 11.91
CA VAL A 123 -23.15 21.42 12.65
C VAL A 123 -23.92 20.64 13.71
N GLN A 124 -24.44 19.46 13.38
CA GLN A 124 -25.12 18.59 14.34
C GLN A 124 -24.21 18.28 15.54
N SER A 125 -22.91 18.06 15.31
CA SER A 125 -21.95 17.84 16.39
C SER A 125 -21.87 19.01 17.38
N LEU A 126 -22.03 20.27 16.94
CA LEU A 126 -21.98 21.46 17.82
C LEU A 126 -23.07 21.48 18.89
N PHE A 127 -24.20 20.82 18.61
CA PHE A 127 -25.37 20.74 19.49
C PHE A 127 -25.43 19.44 20.29
N SER A 128 -24.49 18.52 20.06
CA SER A 128 -24.31 17.31 20.87
C SER A 128 -23.53 17.59 22.16
N ALA A 129 -23.67 16.71 23.16
CA ALA A 129 -22.89 16.80 24.40
C ALA A 129 -21.37 16.60 24.16
N ASP A 130 -21.02 15.90 23.08
CA ASP A 130 -19.64 15.53 22.69
C ASP A 130 -19.05 16.46 21.61
N ALA A 131 -19.58 17.69 21.49
CA ALA A 131 -19.26 18.68 20.45
C ALA A 131 -17.76 19.00 20.26
N SER A 132 -16.91 18.64 21.21
CA SER A 132 -15.49 18.98 21.23
C SER A 132 -14.70 18.24 20.15
N ASP A 133 -14.95 16.95 19.93
CA ASP A 133 -13.93 16.10 19.29
C ASP A 133 -13.92 16.25 17.76
N LEU A 134 -15.10 16.30 17.12
CA LEU A 134 -15.20 16.48 15.66
C LEU A 134 -14.71 17.86 15.21
N VAL A 135 -15.04 18.91 15.96
CA VAL A 135 -14.63 20.27 15.64
C VAL A 135 -13.13 20.43 15.85
N GLN A 136 -12.56 19.86 16.92
CA GLN A 136 -11.12 19.83 17.14
C GLN A 136 -10.40 19.04 16.05
N GLU A 137 -10.97 17.93 15.62
CA GLU A 137 -10.42 17.13 14.54
C GLU A 137 -10.37 17.92 13.23
N VAL A 138 -11.46 18.56 12.86
CA VAL A 138 -11.52 19.44 11.68
C VAL A 138 -10.55 20.62 11.79
N ALA A 139 -10.44 21.23 12.97
CA ALA A 139 -9.50 22.31 13.24
C ALA A 139 -8.02 21.89 13.04
N SER A 140 -7.71 20.60 13.20
CA SER A 140 -6.36 20.06 12.97
C SER A 140 -5.99 19.94 11.48
N TRP A 141 -6.96 20.05 10.57
CA TRP A 141 -6.72 19.95 9.14
C TRP A 141 -5.97 21.17 8.61
N VAL A 142 -5.12 20.96 7.61
CA VAL A 142 -4.46 22.04 6.86
C VAL A 142 -5.23 22.34 5.57
N ASP A 143 -5.04 23.54 5.02
CA ASP A 143 -5.64 23.98 3.75
C ASP A 143 -7.16 23.73 3.69
N GLN A 144 -7.87 24.15 4.75
CA GLN A 144 -9.32 23.95 4.86
C GLN A 144 -10.08 24.84 3.87
N GLU A 145 -10.95 24.24 3.06
CA GLU A 145 -11.73 24.92 2.04
C GLU A 145 -13.20 24.54 2.09
N TRP A 146 -14.05 25.56 2.01
CA TRP A 146 -15.51 25.42 1.96
C TRP A 146 -15.94 25.18 0.52
N LEU A 147 -16.64 24.07 0.25
CA LEU A 147 -17.07 23.73 -1.11
C LEU A 147 -18.60 23.78 -1.27
N PRO A 148 -19.11 24.67 -2.14
CA PRO A 148 -20.46 24.56 -2.69
C PRO A 148 -20.65 23.24 -3.47
N THR A 149 -21.90 22.79 -3.60
CA THR A 149 -22.29 21.61 -4.40
C THR A 149 -21.68 21.63 -5.81
N ASP A 150 -21.72 22.79 -6.46
CA ASP A 150 -21.27 22.97 -7.85
C ASP A 150 -19.75 23.09 -7.97
N ALA A 151 -19.05 23.46 -6.88
CA ALA A 151 -17.60 23.61 -6.83
C ALA A 151 -16.86 22.27 -6.67
N VAL A 152 -17.59 21.19 -6.40
CA VAL A 152 -17.08 19.81 -6.45
C VAL A 152 -16.40 19.52 -7.80
N LEU A 153 -16.83 20.20 -8.87
CA LEU A 153 -16.20 20.14 -10.20
C LEU A 153 -14.77 20.71 -10.26
N ALA A 154 -14.29 21.43 -9.23
CA ALA A 154 -12.91 21.91 -9.16
C ALA A 154 -11.94 20.86 -8.56
N TYR A 155 -12.46 19.86 -7.85
CA TYR A 155 -11.71 18.76 -7.22
C TYR A 155 -11.76 17.47 -8.04
N ARG A 156 -11.80 17.59 -9.38
CA ARG A 156 -11.90 16.42 -10.28
C ARG A 156 -10.70 15.50 -10.06
N GLY A 157 -10.99 14.22 -9.81
CA GLY A 157 -9.97 13.20 -9.64
C GLY A 157 -9.30 13.16 -8.26
N GLU A 158 -9.66 14.02 -7.31
CA GLU A 158 -9.16 13.89 -5.93
C GLU A 158 -10.12 13.05 -5.09
N ALA A 159 -9.62 11.94 -4.56
CA ALA A 159 -10.37 11.09 -3.65
C ALA A 159 -10.08 11.48 -2.20
N THR A 160 -11.15 11.55 -1.39
CA THR A 160 -11.07 11.96 0.00
C THR A 160 -11.41 10.82 0.96
N LYS A 161 -10.93 10.96 2.19
CA LYS A 161 -11.37 10.17 3.35
C LYS A 161 -12.48 10.96 4.07
N PRO A 162 -13.75 10.52 4.05
CA PRO A 162 -14.81 11.22 4.74
C PRO A 162 -14.67 11.04 6.26
N LEU A 163 -14.67 12.13 7.03
CA LEU A 163 -14.80 12.11 8.48
C LEU A 163 -16.29 11.93 8.83
N LEU A 164 -16.60 10.88 9.57
CA LEU A 164 -17.95 10.47 9.92
C LEU A 164 -18.40 11.06 11.27
N ALA A 165 -19.70 11.03 11.54
CA ALA A 165 -20.29 11.59 12.77
C ALA A 165 -19.77 10.96 14.07
N ASN A 166 -19.18 9.76 14.00
CA ASN A 166 -18.57 9.07 15.14
C ASN A 166 -17.08 9.42 15.33
N GLY A 167 -16.54 10.38 14.57
CA GLY A 167 -15.14 10.78 14.64
C GLY A 167 -14.16 9.87 13.89
N THR A 168 -14.63 8.81 13.22
CA THR A 168 -13.76 7.92 12.43
C THR A 168 -13.75 8.30 10.95
N TYR A 169 -12.71 7.86 10.25
CA TYR A 169 -12.56 8.10 8.82
C TYR A 169 -13.13 6.93 8.00
N GLY A 170 -14.13 7.21 7.17
CA GLY A 170 -14.76 6.25 6.27
C GLY A 170 -13.89 5.87 5.07
N LYS A 171 -14.43 4.98 4.22
CA LYS A 171 -13.73 4.50 3.02
C LYS A 171 -13.42 5.64 2.07
N ARG A 172 -12.24 5.58 1.44
CA ARG A 172 -11.82 6.56 0.43
C ARG A 172 -12.84 6.58 -0.72
N SER A 173 -13.31 7.76 -1.09
CA SER A 173 -14.28 7.97 -2.18
C SER A 173 -13.92 9.19 -3.01
N TYR A 174 -14.24 9.15 -4.29
CA TYR A 174 -14.22 10.33 -5.15
C TYR A 174 -15.51 11.13 -4.95
N PHE A 175 -15.43 12.46 -4.98
CA PHE A 175 -16.62 13.31 -4.83
C PHE A 175 -17.65 13.14 -5.96
N THR A 176 -17.20 12.67 -7.12
CA THR A 176 -18.03 12.35 -8.28
C THR A 176 -17.54 11.03 -8.89
N ALA A 177 -18.33 10.44 -9.80
CA ALA A 177 -17.92 9.26 -10.57
C ALA A 177 -16.75 9.52 -11.57
N GLN A 178 -16.04 10.65 -11.44
CA GLN A 178 -15.06 11.16 -12.40
C GLN A 178 -13.63 10.66 -12.15
N GLN A 179 -13.43 9.52 -11.49
CA GLN A 179 -12.14 8.80 -11.56
C GLN A 179 -11.70 8.65 -13.03
N ALA A 180 -12.65 8.47 -13.94
CA ALA A 180 -12.43 8.35 -15.39
C ALA A 180 -11.64 9.51 -16.03
N ASP A 181 -11.61 10.71 -15.42
CA ASP A 181 -10.94 11.89 -15.99
C ASP A 181 -9.42 11.90 -15.73
N LEU A 182 -8.93 11.08 -14.79
CA LEU A 182 -7.50 10.96 -14.53
C LEU A 182 -6.80 10.08 -15.60
N PRO A 183 -5.49 10.29 -15.84
CA PRO A 183 -4.68 9.36 -16.61
C PRO A 183 -4.81 7.93 -16.09
N SER A 184 -5.12 6.99 -16.99
CA SER A 184 -5.18 5.57 -16.69
C SER A 184 -3.93 4.85 -17.18
N LEU A 185 -3.33 4.05 -16.30
CA LEU A 185 -2.23 3.12 -16.63
C LEU A 185 -2.66 1.66 -16.54
N LYS A 186 -3.95 1.39 -16.34
CA LYS A 186 -4.48 0.04 -16.13
C LYS A 186 -4.09 -0.92 -17.25
N ASP A 187 -4.20 -0.48 -18.50
CA ASP A 187 -3.89 -1.30 -19.68
C ASP A 187 -2.41 -1.23 -20.08
N GLN A 188 -1.57 -0.56 -19.29
CA GLN A 188 -0.13 -0.42 -19.52
C GLN A 188 0.71 -1.20 -18.51
N LEU A 189 0.15 -1.58 -17.35
CA LEU A 189 0.85 -2.31 -16.31
C LEU A 189 0.39 -3.78 -16.25
N VAL A 190 1.34 -4.67 -16.00
CA VAL A 190 1.09 -6.11 -15.88
C VAL A 190 1.94 -6.71 -14.76
N LEU A 191 1.44 -7.79 -14.15
CA LEU A 191 2.24 -8.63 -13.27
C LEU A 191 3.25 -9.41 -14.13
N THR A 192 4.51 -8.96 -14.12
CA THR A 192 5.59 -9.49 -14.96
C THR A 192 6.21 -10.77 -14.39
N SER A 193 6.15 -10.95 -13.07
CA SER A 193 6.56 -12.20 -12.43
C SER A 193 5.78 -12.46 -11.14
N GLU A 194 5.58 -13.74 -10.85
CA GLU A 194 5.13 -14.24 -9.56
C GLU A 194 6.19 -15.14 -8.96
N LEU A 195 6.59 -14.82 -7.74
CA LEU A 195 7.70 -15.42 -7.03
C LEU A 195 7.16 -16.11 -5.77
N TYR A 196 7.62 -17.32 -5.53
CA TYR A 196 7.24 -18.12 -4.36
C TYR A 196 8.50 -18.54 -3.61
N GLN A 197 8.44 -18.47 -2.26
CA GLN A 197 9.58 -18.74 -1.38
C GLN A 197 10.84 -17.91 -1.74
N PHE A 198 10.65 -16.65 -2.08
CA PHE A 198 11.73 -15.74 -2.46
C PHE A 198 12.28 -15.00 -1.23
N ALA A 199 13.46 -15.42 -0.78
CA ALA A 199 14.16 -14.82 0.35
C ALA A 199 13.24 -14.72 1.61
N PRO A 200 12.87 -13.55 2.18
CA PRO A 200 11.98 -13.52 3.33
C PRO A 200 10.49 -13.71 3.00
N TYR A 201 10.13 -13.77 1.71
CA TYR A 201 8.76 -13.70 1.23
C TYR A 201 8.20 -15.08 0.89
N VAL A 202 6.99 -15.36 1.38
CA VAL A 202 6.24 -16.57 1.00
C VAL A 202 5.62 -16.41 -0.39
N TYR A 203 5.23 -15.18 -0.72
CA TYR A 203 4.70 -14.79 -2.01
C TYR A 203 5.21 -13.39 -2.36
N ALA A 204 5.66 -13.18 -3.59
CA ALA A 204 6.13 -11.90 -4.08
C ALA A 204 5.81 -11.77 -5.57
N GLY A 205 5.91 -10.57 -6.10
CA GLY A 205 5.71 -10.34 -7.52
C GLY A 205 6.31 -9.04 -8.00
N THR A 206 6.39 -8.91 -9.31
CA THR A 206 6.87 -7.69 -9.97
C THR A 206 5.80 -7.16 -10.90
N ILE A 207 5.59 -5.85 -10.89
CA ILE A 207 4.62 -5.15 -11.73
C ILE A 207 5.41 -4.17 -12.59
N GLY A 208 5.44 -4.44 -13.88
CA GLY A 208 6.15 -3.65 -14.88
C GLY A 208 5.20 -3.06 -15.92
N PHE A 209 5.74 -2.19 -16.77
CA PHE A 209 5.06 -1.85 -18.01
C PHE A 209 4.99 -3.07 -18.93
N LEU A 210 3.96 -3.10 -19.78
CA LEU A 210 3.89 -4.03 -20.90
C LEU A 210 5.19 -3.98 -21.72
N PRO A 211 5.77 -5.15 -22.08
CA PRO A 211 7.04 -5.20 -22.81
C PRO A 211 7.04 -4.40 -24.11
N GLU A 212 5.89 -4.26 -24.77
CA GLU A 212 5.75 -3.55 -26.03
C GLU A 212 5.91 -2.03 -25.91
N LEU A 213 5.90 -1.48 -24.69
CA LEU A 213 6.04 -0.04 -24.45
C LEU A 213 7.50 0.45 -24.42
N ASP A 214 8.49 -0.46 -24.41
CA ASP A 214 9.93 -0.16 -24.35
C ASP A 214 10.26 0.82 -23.20
N ARG A 215 9.71 0.55 -22.02
CA ARG A 215 9.85 1.34 -20.78
C ARG A 215 10.61 0.58 -19.70
N ASP A 216 11.62 -0.14 -20.12
CA ASP A 216 12.28 -1.19 -19.33
C ASP A 216 13.32 -0.61 -18.36
N SER A 217 13.56 0.71 -18.42
CA SER A 217 14.53 1.35 -17.56
C SER A 217 13.92 1.83 -16.25
N TYR A 218 14.69 1.69 -15.17
CA TYR A 218 14.32 2.23 -13.86
C TYR A 218 13.92 3.70 -13.92
N GLN A 219 14.69 4.53 -14.61
CA GLN A 219 14.47 5.98 -14.62
C GLN A 219 13.14 6.33 -15.30
N VAL A 220 12.81 5.64 -16.39
CA VAL A 220 11.54 5.86 -17.09
C VAL A 220 10.36 5.46 -16.21
N PHE A 221 10.35 4.26 -15.64
CA PHE A 221 9.24 3.85 -14.78
C PHE A 221 9.11 4.74 -13.54
N HIS A 222 10.24 5.14 -12.92
CA HIS A 222 10.22 6.03 -11.76
C HIS A 222 9.57 7.37 -12.07
N GLU A 223 10.02 8.01 -13.15
CA GLU A 223 9.57 9.36 -13.53
C GLU A 223 8.12 9.35 -14.06
N CYS A 224 7.71 8.29 -14.74
CA CYS A 224 6.36 8.17 -15.28
C CYS A 224 5.32 7.76 -14.24
N PHE A 225 5.69 6.95 -13.24
CA PHE A 225 4.70 6.35 -12.34
C PHE A 225 5.22 6.10 -10.92
N GLY A 226 6.39 5.47 -10.77
CA GLY A 226 6.85 4.92 -9.49
C GLY A 226 6.93 5.95 -8.35
N LYS A 227 7.36 7.18 -8.61
CA LYS A 227 7.45 8.23 -7.57
C LYS A 227 6.08 8.69 -7.04
N PHE A 228 5.01 8.47 -7.79
CA PHE A 228 3.65 8.89 -7.45
C PHE A 228 2.91 7.85 -6.61
N VAL A 229 3.40 6.60 -6.55
CA VAL A 229 2.79 5.52 -5.76
C VAL A 229 2.95 5.81 -4.27
N TYR A 230 1.83 5.90 -3.55
CA TYR A 230 1.82 6.17 -2.09
C TYR A 230 1.14 5.07 -1.27
N SER A 231 0.45 4.14 -1.93
CA SER A 231 -0.28 3.05 -1.26
C SER A 231 -0.40 1.86 -2.20
N VAL A 232 -0.10 0.68 -1.66
CA VAL A 232 -0.32 -0.61 -2.32
C VAL A 232 -1.02 -1.52 -1.32
N THR A 233 -2.04 -2.23 -1.76
CA THR A 233 -2.74 -3.23 -0.94
C THR A 233 -2.87 -4.54 -1.69
N LEU A 234 -2.88 -5.64 -0.93
CA LEU A 234 -3.26 -6.95 -1.40
C LEU A 234 -4.63 -7.31 -0.82
N GLN A 235 -5.49 -7.90 -1.63
CA GLN A 235 -6.77 -8.43 -1.18
C GLN A 235 -6.84 -9.92 -1.48
N LYS A 236 -7.18 -10.70 -0.47
CA LYS A 236 -7.39 -12.16 -0.53
C LYS A 236 -8.49 -12.51 0.47
N ASP A 237 -9.39 -13.42 0.09
CA ASP A 237 -10.52 -13.89 0.92
C ASP A 237 -11.40 -12.76 1.50
N GLY A 238 -11.56 -11.66 0.76
CA GLY A 238 -12.31 -10.48 1.19
C GLY A 238 -11.61 -9.56 2.19
N GLY A 239 -10.44 -9.96 2.71
CA GLY A 239 -9.59 -9.11 3.54
C GLY A 239 -8.72 -8.17 2.69
N THR A 240 -8.44 -6.98 3.21
CA THR A 240 -7.46 -6.04 2.62
C THR A 240 -6.23 -5.97 3.51
N ILE A 241 -5.05 -6.10 2.91
CA ILE A 241 -3.76 -6.05 3.58
C ILE A 241 -2.97 -4.88 3.00
N PRO A 242 -2.81 -3.80 3.77
CA PRO A 242 -1.91 -2.72 3.42
C PRO A 242 -0.47 -3.22 3.39
N LEU A 243 0.21 -2.96 2.29
CA LEU A 243 1.64 -3.14 2.22
C LEU A 243 2.31 -1.88 2.80
N LEU A 244 3.33 -2.07 3.62
CA LEU A 244 4.22 -1.00 4.05
C LEU A 244 5.31 -0.80 3.00
N TRP A 245 5.95 0.36 2.96
CA TRP A 245 7.01 0.64 1.97
C TRP A 245 8.04 -0.49 1.76
N PRO A 246 8.62 -1.13 2.80
CA PRO A 246 9.55 -2.25 2.58
C PRO A 246 8.91 -3.49 1.96
N ASP A 247 7.59 -3.65 2.08
CA ASP A 247 6.84 -4.75 1.47
C ASP A 247 6.52 -4.47 -0.01
N TYR A 248 6.57 -3.22 -0.45
CA TYR A 248 6.44 -2.86 -1.87
C TYR A 248 7.53 -1.89 -2.27
N LEU A 249 8.67 -2.44 -2.67
CA LEU A 249 9.82 -1.65 -3.05
C LEU A 249 9.86 -1.48 -4.57
N TYR A 250 10.33 -0.32 -4.99
CA TYR A 250 10.67 -0.10 -6.38
C TYR A 250 12.20 -0.10 -6.52
N HIS A 251 12.78 -1.18 -7.08
CA HIS A 251 14.22 -1.40 -7.06
C HIS A 251 14.96 -0.71 -8.23
N LYS A 252 16.12 -0.10 -7.92
CA LYS A 252 16.87 0.85 -8.78
C LYS A 252 17.46 0.35 -10.12
N PRO A 253 17.53 -0.95 -10.45
CA PRO A 253 18.03 -1.39 -11.76
C PRO A 253 16.98 -1.98 -12.72
N GLU A 254 15.78 -2.36 -12.27
CA GLU A 254 14.97 -3.35 -13.00
C GLU A 254 13.59 -2.85 -13.50
N GLY A 255 13.28 -1.55 -13.34
CA GLY A 255 12.16 -0.92 -14.06
C GLY A 255 10.76 -1.40 -13.67
N HIS A 256 10.58 -1.97 -12.48
CA HIS A 256 9.30 -2.53 -12.02
C HIS A 256 9.06 -2.27 -10.52
N LEU A 257 7.78 -2.25 -10.13
CA LEU A 257 7.35 -2.27 -8.73
C LEU A 257 7.37 -3.70 -8.19
N GLU A 258 8.17 -3.96 -7.17
CA GLU A 258 8.18 -5.23 -6.45
C GLU A 258 7.17 -5.15 -5.29
N PHE A 259 6.53 -6.27 -5.00
CA PHE A 259 5.82 -6.45 -3.73
C PHE A 259 6.12 -7.82 -3.14
N GLY A 260 6.02 -7.92 -1.82
CA GLY A 260 6.35 -9.12 -1.07
C GLY A 260 5.47 -9.28 0.17
N VAL A 261 5.02 -10.50 0.37
CA VAL A 261 4.29 -10.98 1.53
C VAL A 261 5.28 -11.75 2.39
N LEU A 262 5.60 -11.21 3.57
CA LEU A 262 6.45 -11.89 4.52
C LEU A 262 5.76 -13.13 5.07
N ALA A 263 6.56 -14.10 5.53
CA ALA A 263 6.05 -15.16 6.38
C ALA A 263 5.40 -14.59 7.66
N ALA A 264 4.34 -15.23 8.15
CA ALA A 264 3.52 -14.65 9.22
C ALA A 264 4.23 -14.56 10.58
N ASP A 265 5.26 -15.38 10.80
CA ASP A 265 6.15 -15.29 11.97
C ASP A 265 6.96 -13.97 12.00
N GLU A 266 7.02 -13.27 10.86
CA GLU A 266 7.70 -11.97 10.72
C GLU A 266 6.72 -10.80 10.67
N ALA A 267 5.51 -11.00 10.14
CA ALA A 267 4.48 -9.97 10.08
C ALA A 267 3.07 -10.56 10.06
N GLU A 268 2.38 -10.45 11.20
CA GLU A 268 1.03 -11.00 11.43
C GLU A 268 -0.01 -10.52 10.41
N ARG A 269 0.12 -9.29 9.88
CA ARG A 269 -0.79 -8.76 8.85
C ARG A 269 -0.87 -9.63 7.58
N PHE A 270 0.11 -10.50 7.36
CA PHE A 270 0.15 -11.45 6.25
C PHE A 270 -0.39 -12.84 6.59
N ALA A 271 -1.02 -13.02 7.77
CA ALA A 271 -1.66 -14.28 8.15
C ALA A 271 -2.58 -14.89 7.07
N PRO A 272 -3.34 -14.11 6.26
CA PRO A 272 -4.15 -14.66 5.18
C PRO A 272 -3.37 -15.37 4.05
N PHE A 273 -2.04 -15.20 4.02
CA PHE A 273 -1.13 -15.84 3.06
C PHE A 273 -0.29 -16.96 3.69
N VAL A 274 -0.57 -17.38 4.92
CA VAL A 274 0.10 -18.55 5.53
C VAL A 274 -0.29 -19.83 4.79
N GLU A 275 -1.56 -19.94 4.43
CA GLU A 275 -2.10 -21.05 3.66
C GLU A 275 -2.93 -20.50 2.51
N TRP A 276 -2.78 -21.09 1.33
CA TRP A 276 -3.60 -20.78 0.17
C TRP A 276 -3.80 -22.03 -0.70
N SER A 277 -4.86 -22.02 -1.48
CA SER A 277 -5.10 -23.03 -2.51
C SER A 277 -4.71 -22.51 -3.88
N ALA A 278 -4.32 -23.44 -4.76
CA ALA A 278 -4.10 -23.10 -6.15
C ALA A 278 -5.39 -22.53 -6.75
N GLY A 279 -5.32 -21.35 -7.36
CA GLY A 279 -6.45 -20.66 -7.95
C GLY A 279 -7.06 -19.56 -7.08
N ASP A 280 -6.65 -19.42 -5.81
CA ASP A 280 -7.11 -18.35 -4.93
C ASP A 280 -6.85 -16.98 -5.58
N GLU A 281 -7.89 -16.15 -5.68
CA GLU A 281 -7.78 -14.84 -6.30
C GLU A 281 -7.07 -13.85 -5.36
N VAL A 282 -6.08 -13.17 -5.91
CA VAL A 282 -5.42 -12.04 -5.25
C VAL A 282 -5.65 -10.80 -6.10
N THR A 283 -6.16 -9.75 -5.46
CA THR A 283 -6.27 -8.43 -6.08
C THR A 283 -5.18 -7.52 -5.52
N ILE A 284 -4.43 -6.88 -6.41
CA ILE A 284 -3.41 -5.89 -6.06
C ILE A 284 -3.97 -4.52 -6.45
N GLU A 285 -4.16 -3.64 -5.47
CA GLU A 285 -4.60 -2.27 -5.70
C GLU A 285 -3.42 -1.32 -5.48
N ILE A 286 -3.09 -0.51 -6.48
CA ILE A 286 -2.05 0.52 -6.43
C ILE A 286 -2.71 1.89 -6.53
N ARG A 287 -2.43 2.75 -5.54
CA ARG A 287 -2.88 4.14 -5.52
C ARG A 287 -1.68 5.05 -5.77
N ALA A 288 -1.80 5.89 -6.79
CA ALA A 288 -0.79 6.85 -7.19
C ALA A 288 -1.38 8.24 -7.38
N GLU A 289 -0.63 9.27 -6.97
CA GLU A 289 -1.09 10.65 -7.06
C GLU A 289 -1.22 11.11 -8.52
N GLY A 290 -2.38 11.65 -8.87
CA GLY A 290 -2.67 12.12 -10.23
C GLY A 290 -3.02 11.02 -11.24
N PHE A 291 -3.22 9.78 -10.80
CA PHE A 291 -3.60 8.64 -11.65
C PHE A 291 -4.88 7.97 -11.17
N GLN A 292 -5.56 7.29 -12.08
CA GLN A 292 -6.61 6.34 -11.70
C GLN A 292 -6.03 5.23 -10.83
N ASP A 293 -6.81 4.80 -9.82
CA ASP A 293 -6.47 3.59 -9.05
C ASP A 293 -6.31 2.38 -9.98
N ILE A 294 -5.22 1.64 -9.79
CA ILE A 294 -4.87 0.49 -10.62
C ILE A 294 -5.25 -0.77 -9.85
N VAL A 295 -6.04 -1.62 -10.49
CA VAL A 295 -6.47 -2.90 -9.93
C VAL A 295 -6.00 -4.02 -10.84
N LEU A 296 -5.04 -4.80 -10.35
CA LEU A 296 -4.56 -6.02 -11.01
C LEU A 296 -5.14 -7.22 -10.28
N LYS A 297 -5.49 -8.27 -11.03
CA LYS A 297 -5.97 -9.53 -10.48
C LYS A 297 -5.08 -10.65 -10.94
N THR A 298 -4.75 -11.55 -10.02
CA THR A 298 -4.07 -12.79 -10.33
C THR A 298 -4.65 -13.95 -9.53
N LYS A 299 -4.16 -15.16 -9.81
CA LYS A 299 -4.52 -16.39 -9.13
C LYS A 299 -3.28 -17.09 -8.61
N LEU A 300 -3.24 -17.35 -7.30
CA LEU A 300 -2.11 -17.99 -6.66
C LEU A 300 -1.87 -19.38 -7.25
N LYS A 301 -0.58 -19.67 -7.43
CA LYS A 301 -0.08 -20.99 -7.82
C LYS A 301 -0.11 -21.95 -6.65
N GLN A 302 0.11 -23.23 -6.91
CA GLN A 302 0.09 -24.21 -5.83
C GLN A 302 1.24 -23.92 -4.84
N PRO A 303 0.98 -23.90 -3.52
CA PRO A 303 2.06 -23.82 -2.55
C PRO A 303 2.90 -25.10 -2.59
N LEU A 304 4.21 -24.96 -2.34
CA LEU A 304 5.09 -26.11 -2.14
C LEU A 304 4.79 -26.79 -0.80
N LYS A 305 4.79 -28.12 -0.80
CA LYS A 305 4.64 -28.91 0.44
C LYS A 305 5.97 -29.13 1.14
N GLY A 306 7.08 -29.09 0.39
CA GLY A 306 8.45 -29.26 0.88
C GLY A 306 9.25 -27.96 0.92
N SER A 307 10.39 -28.00 1.61
CA SER A 307 11.41 -26.96 1.50
C SER A 307 12.52 -27.44 0.59
N ASN A 308 12.89 -26.62 -0.38
CA ASN A 308 14.04 -26.88 -1.21
C ASN A 308 15.27 -26.24 -0.55
N GLN A 309 16.36 -27.00 -0.43
CA GLN A 309 17.52 -26.56 0.35
C GLN A 309 18.84 -27.00 -0.30
N LEU A 310 19.88 -26.24 -0.01
CA LEU A 310 21.26 -26.65 -0.25
C LEU A 310 21.58 -27.84 0.66
N GLN A 311 22.17 -28.90 0.11
CA GLN A 311 22.56 -30.06 0.93
C GLN A 311 23.67 -29.74 1.93
N LYS A 312 24.54 -28.80 1.59
CA LYS A 312 25.67 -28.38 2.42
C LYS A 312 25.85 -26.87 2.30
N ASN A 313 26.21 -26.25 3.43
CA ASN A 313 26.55 -24.83 3.50
C ASN A 313 28.07 -24.59 3.40
N THR A 314 28.87 -25.66 3.49
CA THR A 314 30.33 -25.62 3.36
C THR A 314 30.74 -26.63 2.28
N LEU A 315 31.56 -26.17 1.34
CA LEU A 315 32.06 -26.96 0.22
C LEU A 315 33.59 -26.85 0.18
N LEU A 316 34.26 -27.96 -0.12
CA LEU A 316 35.67 -27.95 -0.49
C LEU A 316 35.84 -27.39 -1.91
N LEU A 317 37.02 -26.85 -2.21
CA LEU A 317 37.32 -26.35 -3.54
C LEU A 317 37.18 -27.47 -4.59
N GLY A 318 36.42 -27.21 -5.66
CA GLY A 318 36.12 -28.19 -6.70
C GLY A 318 34.93 -29.10 -6.41
N GLU A 319 34.30 -29.03 -5.22
CA GLU A 319 33.04 -29.73 -4.97
C GLU A 319 31.87 -29.09 -5.72
N ASP A 320 30.95 -29.94 -6.16
CA ASP A 320 29.69 -29.54 -6.78
C ASP A 320 28.72 -29.00 -5.72
N LEU A 321 27.93 -28.00 -6.13
CA LEU A 321 26.80 -27.52 -5.35
C LEU A 321 25.58 -28.39 -5.66
N CYS A 322 25.05 -29.08 -4.65
CA CYS A 322 23.82 -29.86 -4.78
C CYS A 322 22.63 -29.15 -4.14
N TYR A 323 21.62 -28.89 -4.95
CA TYR A 323 20.33 -28.36 -4.53
C TYR A 323 19.29 -29.47 -4.49
N GLN A 324 18.77 -29.78 -3.29
CA GLN A 324 17.84 -30.89 -3.10
C GLN A 324 16.40 -30.43 -3.35
N ILE A 325 15.71 -31.11 -4.26
CA ILE A 325 14.27 -30.97 -4.47
C ILE A 325 13.56 -32.01 -3.61
N THR A 326 12.79 -31.54 -2.63
CA THR A 326 12.09 -32.41 -1.67
C THR A 326 10.64 -32.67 -2.07
N ASP A 327 10.01 -31.77 -2.81
CA ASP A 327 8.63 -31.91 -3.26
C ASP A 327 8.52 -32.88 -4.46
N ASP A 328 7.71 -33.94 -4.31
CA ASP A 328 7.50 -34.98 -5.32
C ASP A 328 6.88 -34.45 -6.61
N GLU A 329 5.93 -33.52 -6.48
CA GLU A 329 5.18 -32.99 -7.61
C GLU A 329 6.06 -32.01 -8.40
N LEU A 330 6.85 -31.17 -7.71
CA LEU A 330 7.85 -30.32 -8.36
C LEU A 330 8.92 -31.16 -9.06
N TRP A 331 9.45 -32.19 -8.39
CA TRP A 331 10.45 -33.08 -8.99
C TRP A 331 9.94 -33.74 -10.27
N SER A 332 8.69 -34.21 -10.26
CA SER A 332 8.05 -34.81 -11.43
C SER A 332 7.95 -33.81 -12.60
N GLU A 333 7.66 -32.54 -12.35
CA GLU A 333 7.65 -31.52 -13.41
C GLU A 333 9.03 -31.25 -13.99
N ILE A 334 10.08 -31.29 -13.17
CA ILE A 334 11.46 -31.12 -13.62
C ILE A 334 11.87 -32.33 -14.49
N GLU A 335 11.61 -33.57 -14.04
CA GLU A 335 11.92 -34.79 -14.82
C GLU A 335 11.19 -34.82 -16.17
N GLN A 336 9.95 -34.34 -16.20
CA GLN A 336 9.14 -34.23 -17.42
C GLN A 336 9.48 -33.00 -18.26
N GLN A 337 10.49 -32.21 -17.88
CA GLN A 337 10.91 -30.96 -18.55
C GLN A 337 9.77 -29.92 -18.68
N ARG A 338 8.78 -29.97 -17.78
CA ARG A 338 7.71 -28.98 -17.68
C ARG A 338 8.11 -27.79 -16.82
N ALA A 339 9.01 -28.00 -15.87
CA ALA A 339 9.65 -26.94 -15.10
C ALA A 339 11.08 -26.69 -15.62
N GLN A 340 11.48 -25.42 -15.66
CA GLN A 340 12.82 -25.02 -16.08
C GLN A 340 13.69 -24.70 -14.86
N VAL A 341 14.93 -25.17 -14.87
CA VAL A 341 15.89 -24.94 -13.79
C VAL A 341 17.04 -24.10 -14.32
N ALA A 342 17.43 -23.06 -13.58
CA ALA A 342 18.58 -22.23 -13.93
C ALA A 342 19.33 -21.74 -12.68
N LEU A 343 20.65 -21.62 -12.80
CA LEU A 343 21.52 -20.93 -11.84
C LEU A 343 22.13 -19.69 -12.52
N VAL A 344 21.87 -18.51 -11.97
CA VAL A 344 22.32 -17.24 -12.52
C VAL A 344 23.38 -16.62 -11.61
N THR A 345 24.47 -16.12 -12.20
CA THR A 345 25.45 -15.27 -11.52
C THR A 345 25.12 -13.79 -11.79
N PRO A 346 25.16 -12.90 -10.78
CA PRO A 346 24.70 -11.53 -10.90
C PRO A 346 25.76 -10.53 -11.44
N LYS A 347 26.81 -10.98 -12.14
CA LYS A 347 27.77 -10.05 -12.77
C LYS A 347 27.54 -9.92 -14.28
N ARG A 348 27.30 -8.66 -14.69
CA ARG A 348 27.25 -8.11 -16.06
C ARG A 348 28.53 -8.31 -16.92
N GLU A 349 29.48 -9.12 -16.49
CA GLU A 349 30.63 -9.50 -17.31
C GLU A 349 30.54 -10.98 -17.61
N LYS A 350 30.54 -11.32 -18.91
CA LYS A 350 30.53 -12.67 -19.46
C LYS A 350 31.68 -13.51 -18.88
N VAL A 351 31.48 -14.07 -17.70
CA VAL A 351 31.89 -15.45 -17.46
C VAL A 351 30.61 -16.23 -17.62
N THR A 352 30.35 -16.65 -18.86
CA THR A 352 29.37 -17.69 -19.14
C THR A 352 29.88 -18.94 -18.45
N VAL A 353 29.57 -19.11 -17.17
CA VAL A 353 29.36 -20.47 -16.67
C VAL A 353 28.12 -20.89 -17.42
N ASP A 354 28.32 -21.67 -18.47
CA ASP A 354 27.28 -22.08 -19.38
C ASP A 354 26.10 -22.60 -18.54
N ALA A 355 24.93 -21.98 -18.69
CA ALA A 355 23.72 -22.35 -17.96
C ALA A 355 23.27 -23.80 -18.27
N SER A 356 24.03 -24.51 -19.11
CA SER A 356 23.92 -25.94 -19.45
C SER A 356 24.68 -26.90 -18.52
N ASN A 357 25.39 -26.43 -17.49
CA ASN A 357 26.13 -27.33 -16.56
C ASN A 357 25.34 -27.77 -15.32
N ALA A 358 24.02 -27.57 -15.30
CA ALA A 358 23.18 -28.15 -14.27
C ALA A 358 22.80 -29.59 -14.67
N THR A 359 23.27 -30.57 -13.90
CA THR A 359 22.80 -31.97 -14.04
C THR A 359 21.65 -32.20 -13.08
N VAL A 360 20.55 -32.72 -13.60
CA VAL A 360 19.39 -33.11 -12.80
C VAL A 360 19.41 -34.62 -12.61
N ALA A 361 19.65 -35.09 -11.40
CA ALA A 361 19.70 -36.52 -11.08
C ALA A 361 19.39 -36.76 -9.61
N ASN A 362 18.82 -37.91 -9.26
CA ASN A 362 18.59 -38.33 -7.87
C ASN A 362 17.91 -37.26 -7.00
N ARG A 363 16.91 -36.56 -7.55
CA ARG A 363 16.20 -35.44 -6.88
C ARG A 363 17.06 -34.23 -6.57
N GLN A 364 18.17 -34.06 -7.25
CA GLN A 364 19.12 -32.97 -7.05
C GLN A 364 19.32 -32.22 -8.35
N VAL A 365 19.49 -30.90 -8.21
CA VAL A 365 20.14 -30.08 -9.22
C VAL A 365 21.60 -29.92 -8.79
N ILE A 366 22.50 -30.45 -9.59
CA ILE A 366 23.94 -30.47 -9.33
C ILE A 366 24.59 -29.44 -10.23
N VAL A 367 25.35 -28.51 -9.65
CA VAL A 367 26.05 -27.47 -10.40
C VAL A 367 27.55 -27.49 -10.06
N SER A 368 28.35 -27.75 -11.09
CA SER A 368 29.81 -27.79 -10.99
C SER A 368 30.46 -26.41 -11.13
N GLY A 369 31.65 -26.24 -10.55
CA GLY A 369 32.49 -25.05 -10.72
C GLY A 369 32.07 -23.80 -9.92
N VAL A 370 31.02 -23.88 -9.11
CA VAL A 370 30.53 -22.77 -8.27
C VAL A 370 31.59 -22.33 -7.23
N THR A 371 32.41 -23.27 -6.73
CA THR A 371 33.45 -23.03 -5.72
C THR A 371 34.68 -22.29 -6.28
N ASP A 372 34.87 -22.30 -7.60
CA ASP A 372 35.96 -21.60 -8.28
C ASP A 372 35.68 -20.09 -8.41
N TYR A 373 34.40 -19.70 -8.35
CA TYR A 373 33.96 -18.32 -8.52
C TYR A 373 33.16 -17.83 -7.30
N PRO A 374 33.80 -17.42 -6.20
CA PRO A 374 33.10 -16.82 -5.08
C PRO A 374 32.26 -15.61 -5.52
N GLY A 375 31.01 -15.56 -5.08
CA GLY A 375 30.04 -14.61 -5.62
C GLY A 375 28.66 -14.76 -5.04
N ARG A 376 27.74 -13.92 -5.51
CA ARG A 376 26.30 -14.13 -5.29
C ARG A 376 25.78 -15.06 -6.38
N TYR A 377 24.77 -15.85 -6.07
CA TYR A 377 24.17 -16.80 -6.98
C TYR A 377 22.66 -16.80 -6.77
N GLN A 378 21.91 -17.01 -7.85
CA GLN A 378 20.47 -17.13 -7.82
C GLN A 378 20.08 -18.45 -8.47
N PHE A 379 19.58 -19.37 -7.67
CA PHE A 379 18.93 -20.58 -8.14
C PHE A 379 17.47 -20.28 -8.44
N SER A 380 16.98 -20.75 -9.58
CA SER A 380 15.61 -20.53 -10.03
C SER A 380 15.00 -21.80 -10.59
N VAL A 381 13.74 -22.07 -10.21
CA VAL A 381 12.89 -23.08 -10.83
C VAL A 381 11.62 -22.41 -11.28
N THR A 382 11.36 -22.39 -12.59
CA THR A 382 10.14 -21.83 -13.17
C THR A 382 9.19 -22.95 -13.50
N SER A 383 8.08 -23.04 -12.77
CA SER A 383 7.05 -24.05 -12.92
C SER A 383 5.70 -23.41 -13.30
N PRO A 384 4.96 -23.95 -14.27
CA PRO A 384 3.59 -23.52 -14.56
C PRO A 384 2.63 -23.68 -13.36
N ARG A 385 2.89 -24.66 -12.50
CA ARG A 385 2.05 -25.08 -11.37
C ARG A 385 2.42 -24.41 -10.05
N PHE A 386 3.71 -24.25 -9.79
CA PHE A 386 4.26 -23.71 -8.53
C PHE A 386 4.78 -22.27 -8.67
N GLY A 387 4.74 -21.68 -9.88
CA GLY A 387 5.30 -20.36 -10.15
C GLY A 387 6.83 -20.37 -10.21
N THR A 388 7.44 -19.20 -10.01
CA THR A 388 8.90 -19.08 -10.00
C THR A 388 9.43 -19.17 -8.57
N LEU A 389 10.21 -20.21 -8.31
CA LEU A 389 10.91 -20.43 -7.05
C LEU A 389 12.30 -19.82 -7.15
N LEU A 390 12.65 -18.91 -6.25
CA LEU A 390 13.93 -18.21 -6.29
C LEU A 390 14.68 -18.31 -4.97
N GLN A 391 15.89 -18.87 -5.01
CA GLN A 391 16.79 -18.89 -3.87
C GLN A 391 18.09 -18.16 -4.19
N VAL A 392 18.36 -17.10 -3.42
CA VAL A 392 19.58 -16.32 -3.52
C VAL A 392 20.53 -16.75 -2.40
N PHE A 393 21.79 -17.00 -2.76
CA PHE A 393 22.83 -17.33 -1.79
C PHE A 393 24.17 -16.71 -2.19
N ARG A 394 25.13 -16.70 -1.25
CA ARG A 394 26.47 -16.19 -1.48
C ARG A 394 27.49 -17.26 -1.18
N VAL A 395 28.39 -17.48 -2.12
CA VAL A 395 29.56 -18.33 -1.95
C VAL A 395 30.74 -17.44 -1.57
N VAL A 396 31.36 -17.75 -0.44
CA VAL A 396 32.55 -17.07 0.06
C VAL A 396 33.65 -18.09 0.23
N ARG A 397 34.90 -17.67 -0.01
CA ARG A 397 36.06 -18.50 0.27
C ARG A 397 36.55 -18.17 1.67
N GLU A 398 36.47 -19.13 2.57
CA GLU A 398 37.13 -19.04 3.89
C GLU A 398 38.65 -19.13 3.69
N LYS A 399 39.40 -18.37 4.49
CA LYS A 399 40.85 -18.25 4.40
C LYS A 399 41.56 -19.31 5.22
#